data_AF-A0A8T5FW73-F1
#
_entry.id   AF-A0A8T5FW73-F1
#
_cell.length_a   1.000
_cell.length_b   1.000
_cell.length_c   1.000
_cell.angle_alpha   90.00
_cell.angle_beta   90.00
_cell.angle_gamma   90.00
#
_symmetry.space_group_name_H-M   'P 1'
#
loop_
_entity.id
_entity.type
_entity.pdbx_description
1 polymer ?
#
loop_
_entity_poly.entity_id
_entity_poly.type
_entity_poly.pdbx_seq_one_letter_code
_entity_poly.pdbx_strand_id
1 'polypeptide(L)'
;MVKLLTLSKKEIKKINLENNLNINLKSLVKLIDDFYLSVDNNILFFKYNNNFIPSLKSDLMNLKTVTIDMPAVPFICKGADLMKPGIVELDDFEKDEFVAIIDEKNKKAISICIALFSSNDIKNMSSGKVLKNIHHIGDKIWSFNN
;
A
#
# COMPACT_ATOMS: atom_id res chain seq x y z
N MET A 1 19.43 -15.42 6.35
CA MET A 1 20.35 -14.27 6.35
C MET A 1 19.70 -13.20 5.49
N VAL A 2 19.37 -12.04 6.04
CA VAL A 2 18.75 -10.92 5.30
C VAL A 2 19.78 -10.32 4.35
N LYS A 3 19.44 -10.17 3.06
CA LYS A 3 20.28 -9.52 2.06
C LYS A 3 19.98 -8.02 2.09
N LEU A 4 21.00 -7.21 2.38
CA LEU A 4 20.90 -5.76 2.41
C LEU A 4 21.86 -5.16 1.38
N LEU A 5 21.35 -4.37 0.44
CA LEU A 5 22.14 -3.66 -0.55
C LEU A 5 21.86 -2.16 -0.48
N THR A 6 22.87 -1.36 -0.13
CA THR A 6 22.79 0.10 -0.22
C THR A 6 22.91 0.53 -1.68
N LEU A 7 21.99 1.37 -2.15
CA LEU A 7 21.92 1.82 -3.54
C LEU A 7 22.71 3.11 -3.75
N SER A 8 23.46 3.16 -4.86
CA SER A 8 24.09 4.37 -5.38
C SER A 8 23.07 5.32 -6.01
N LYS A 9 23.45 6.59 -6.20
CA LYS A 9 22.62 7.58 -6.90
C LYS A 9 22.18 7.14 -8.31
N LYS A 10 23.01 6.38 -9.02
CA LYS A 10 22.70 5.85 -10.36
C LYS A 10 21.61 4.79 -10.29
N GLU A 11 21.65 3.92 -9.29
CA GLU A 11 20.64 2.89 -9.06
C GLU A 11 19.31 3.49 -8.59
N ILE A 12 19.35 4.50 -7.70
CA ILE A 12 18.14 5.21 -7.27
C ILE A 12 17.46 5.88 -8.48
N LYS A 13 18.22 6.57 -9.34
CA LYS A 13 17.68 7.17 -10.58
C LYS A 13 17.01 6.12 -11.48
N LYS A 14 17.65 4.95 -11.63
CA LYS A 14 17.12 3.84 -12.42
C LYS A 14 15.79 3.33 -11.85
N ILE A 15 15.75 3.04 -10.55
CA ILE A 15 14.54 2.56 -9.87
C ILE A 15 13.39 3.57 -9.96
N ASN A 16 13.69 4.86 -9.74
CA ASN A 16 12.69 5.93 -9.88
C ASN A 16 12.06 5.92 -11.28
N LEU A 17 12.87 5.80 -12.33
CA LEU A 17 12.37 5.78 -13.71
C LEU A 17 11.56 4.51 -14.01
N GLU A 18 12.06 3.34 -13.61
CA GLU A 18 11.42 2.05 -13.92
C GLU A 18 10.10 1.82 -13.17
N ASN A 19 9.93 2.44 -11.99
CA ASN A 19 8.78 2.23 -11.11
C ASN A 19 7.93 3.49 -10.90
N ASN A 20 8.21 4.57 -11.65
CA ASN A 20 7.57 5.87 -11.49
C ASN A 20 7.58 6.38 -10.02
N LEU A 21 8.73 6.25 -9.35
CA LEU A 21 8.92 6.70 -7.97
C LEU A 21 9.67 8.03 -7.93
N ASN A 22 9.53 8.76 -6.82
CA ASN A 22 10.19 10.04 -6.61
C ASN A 22 11.11 10.01 -5.36
N ILE A 23 11.98 9.00 -5.26
CA ILE A 23 12.93 8.91 -4.14
C ILE A 23 14.04 9.95 -4.30
N ASN A 24 14.34 10.68 -3.22
CA ASN A 24 15.40 11.68 -3.19
C ASN A 24 16.79 11.02 -3.34
N LEU A 25 17.58 11.49 -4.30
CA LEU A 25 18.92 10.96 -4.60
C LEU A 25 19.96 11.20 -3.49
N LYS A 26 19.64 12.01 -2.48
CA LYS A 26 20.49 12.25 -1.31
C LYS A 26 20.15 11.34 -0.13
N SER A 27 18.99 10.66 -0.16
CA SER A 27 18.56 9.76 0.91
C SER A 27 19.39 8.48 0.96
N LEU A 28 19.46 7.88 2.14
CA LEU A 28 20.01 6.53 2.32
C LEU A 28 18.99 5.52 1.83
N VAL A 29 19.22 4.94 0.65
CA VAL A 29 18.32 3.94 0.07
C VAL A 29 18.94 2.56 0.16
N LYS A 30 18.19 1.60 0.70
CA LYS A 30 18.59 0.19 0.83
C LYS A 30 17.53 -0.71 0.19
N LEU A 31 17.97 -1.63 -0.66
CA LEU A 31 17.17 -2.76 -1.11
C LEU A 31 17.34 -3.92 -0.13
N ILE A 32 16.24 -4.42 0.42
CA ILE A 32 16.21 -5.49 1.42
C ILE A 32 15.53 -6.71 0.80
N ASP A 33 16.24 -7.84 0.78
CA ASP A 33 15.80 -9.13 0.23
C ASP A 33 15.26 -9.06 -1.21
N ASP A 34 15.61 -8.02 -1.98
CA ASP A 34 15.05 -7.72 -3.31
C ASP A 34 13.53 -7.40 -3.32
N PHE A 35 12.91 -7.28 -2.14
CA PHE A 35 11.47 -7.04 -1.94
C PHE A 35 11.13 -5.68 -1.36
N TYR A 36 12.02 -5.05 -0.58
CA TYR A 36 11.71 -3.79 0.11
C TYR A 36 12.71 -2.70 -0.23
N LEU A 37 12.21 -1.48 -0.47
CA LEU A 37 13.03 -0.28 -0.53
C LEU A 37 12.88 0.49 0.77
N SER A 38 13.94 0.47 1.56
CA SER A 38 14.09 1.35 2.71
C SER A 38 14.71 2.68 2.26
N VAL A 39 14.09 3.78 2.66
CA VAL A 39 14.58 5.15 2.47
C VAL A 39 14.66 5.80 3.85
N ASP A 40 15.86 6.25 4.23
CA ASP A 40 16.11 6.89 5.53
C ASP A 40 15.53 6.09 6.72
N ASN A 41 15.83 4.78 6.71
CA ASN A 41 15.45 3.77 7.71
C ASN A 41 13.96 3.41 7.81
N ASN A 42 13.11 3.92 6.92
CA ASN A 42 11.72 3.47 6.78
C ASN A 42 11.56 2.64 5.51
N ILE A 43 10.87 1.50 5.56
CA ILE A 43 10.42 0.86 4.32
C ILE A 43 9.34 1.75 3.73
N LEU A 44 9.65 2.41 2.60
CA LEU A 44 8.70 3.27 1.91
C LEU A 44 8.01 2.55 0.77
N PHE A 45 8.66 1.56 0.16
CA PHE A 45 8.08 0.78 -0.93
C PHE A 45 8.36 -0.71 -0.76
N PHE A 46 7.45 -1.54 -1.25
CA PHE A 46 7.61 -2.99 -1.26
C PHE A 46 7.15 -3.55 -2.61
N LYS A 47 7.69 -4.71 -2.98
CA LYS A 47 7.47 -5.31 -4.29
C LYS A 47 6.18 -6.13 -4.31
N TYR A 48 5.31 -5.85 -5.26
CA TYR A 48 4.10 -6.61 -5.56
C TYR A 48 3.99 -6.83 -7.08
N ASN A 49 3.80 -8.08 -7.54
CA ASN A 49 3.75 -8.43 -8.97
C ASN A 49 4.86 -7.76 -9.81
N ASN A 50 6.10 -7.79 -9.30
CA ASN A 50 7.30 -7.19 -9.87
C ASN A 50 7.42 -5.65 -9.85
N ASN A 51 6.41 -4.91 -9.39
CA ASN A 51 6.46 -3.46 -9.25
C ASN A 51 6.65 -3.04 -7.79
N PHE A 52 7.37 -1.95 -7.56
CA PHE A 52 7.40 -1.32 -6.25
C PHE A 52 6.15 -0.49 -6.03
N ILE A 53 5.47 -0.73 -4.92
CA ILE A 53 4.28 0.01 -4.49
C ILE A 53 4.52 0.69 -3.14
N PRO A 54 3.84 1.82 -2.89
CA PRO A 54 4.02 2.57 -1.65
C PRO A 54 3.52 1.80 -0.43
N SER A 55 4.18 2.03 0.69
CA SER A 55 3.78 1.58 2.03
C SER A 55 2.96 2.66 2.73
N LEU A 56 2.39 2.33 3.89
CA LEU A 56 1.71 3.29 4.76
C LEU A 56 2.64 4.37 5.35
N LYS A 57 3.97 4.19 5.25
CA LYS A 57 4.96 5.19 5.69
C LYS A 57 5.39 6.15 4.58
N SER A 58 4.99 5.90 3.32
CA SER A 58 5.29 6.80 2.19
C SER A 58 4.18 7.82 1.95
N ASP A 59 4.41 8.74 1.01
CA ASP A 59 3.38 9.63 0.50
C ASP A 59 2.35 8.85 -0.34
N LEU A 60 1.07 8.94 0.06
CA LEU A 60 -0.05 8.23 -0.54
C LEU A 60 -0.99 9.15 -1.31
N MET A 61 -0.66 10.44 -1.52
CA MET A 61 -1.56 11.43 -2.14
C MET A 61 -2.15 11.01 -3.49
N ASN A 62 -1.47 10.12 -4.23
CA ASN A 62 -1.91 9.66 -5.54
C ASN A 62 -2.74 8.37 -5.51
N LEU A 63 -2.91 7.73 -4.35
CA LEU A 63 -3.72 6.51 -4.26
C LEU A 63 -5.20 6.87 -4.11
N LYS A 64 -6.02 6.17 -4.88
CA LYS A 64 -7.48 6.13 -4.70
C LYS A 64 -7.80 5.52 -3.34
N THR A 65 -8.90 5.97 -2.76
CA THR A 65 -9.29 5.60 -1.40
C THR A 65 -10.61 4.83 -1.36
N VAL A 66 -10.71 3.95 -0.37
CA VAL A 66 -11.96 3.31 0.03
C VAL A 66 -12.18 3.61 1.50
N THR A 67 -13.24 4.35 1.81
CA THR A 67 -13.65 4.65 3.17
C THR A 67 -14.44 3.47 3.74
N ILE A 68 -14.06 3.01 4.91
CA ILE A 68 -14.77 1.95 5.64
C ILE A 68 -15.44 2.46 6.91
N ASP A 69 -16.44 1.70 7.35
CA ASP A 69 -17.09 1.94 8.63
C ASP A 69 -16.17 1.60 9.81
N MET A 70 -16.45 2.17 10.98
CA MET A 70 -15.65 1.90 12.17
C MET A 70 -15.63 0.41 12.59
N PRO A 71 -16.72 -0.38 12.50
CA PRO A 71 -16.70 -1.81 12.81
C PRO A 71 -15.73 -2.65 11.96
N ALA A 72 -15.46 -2.28 10.71
CA ALA A 72 -14.51 -2.99 9.84
C ALA A 72 -13.03 -2.72 10.21
N VAL A 73 -12.71 -1.56 10.81
CA VAL A 73 -11.33 -1.12 11.10
C VAL A 73 -10.50 -2.16 11.86
N PRO A 74 -10.97 -2.78 12.97
CA PRO A 74 -10.15 -3.72 13.73
C PRO A 74 -9.79 -4.98 12.94
N PHE A 75 -10.61 -5.37 11.95
CA PHE A 75 -10.32 -6.52 11.10
C PHE A 75 -9.27 -6.17 10.04
N ILE A 76 -9.39 -5.00 9.42
CA ILE A 76 -8.40 -4.52 8.43
C ILE A 76 -7.03 -4.34 9.08
N CYS A 77 -6.95 -3.78 10.28
CA CYS A 77 -5.70 -3.67 11.05
C CYS A 77 -5.13 -5.03 11.51
N LYS A 78 -5.86 -6.13 11.34
CA LYS A 78 -5.38 -7.51 11.57
C LYS A 78 -5.06 -8.25 10.26
N GLY A 79 -5.08 -7.55 9.12
CA GLY A 79 -4.77 -8.11 7.81
C GLY A 79 -5.93 -8.81 7.12
N ALA A 80 -7.18 -8.59 7.57
CA ALA A 80 -8.33 -9.09 6.84
C ALA A 80 -8.47 -8.38 5.48
N ASP A 81 -9.00 -9.12 4.51
CA ASP A 81 -9.48 -8.57 3.25
C ASP A 81 -10.76 -7.76 3.48
N LEU A 82 -11.03 -6.75 2.63
CA LEU A 82 -12.25 -5.95 2.76
C LEU A 82 -13.43 -6.63 2.08
N MET A 83 -14.53 -6.77 2.82
CA MET A 83 -15.81 -7.25 2.30
C MET A 83 -16.69 -6.06 1.92
N LYS A 84 -17.54 -6.24 0.90
CA LYS A 84 -18.47 -5.21 0.39
C LYS A 84 -19.32 -4.51 1.46
N PRO A 85 -19.84 -5.18 2.51
CA PRO A 85 -20.69 -4.53 3.51
C PRO A 85 -19.99 -3.45 4.33
N GLY A 86 -18.66 -3.52 4.50
CA GLY A 86 -17.91 -2.55 5.32
C GLY A 86 -17.51 -1.27 4.58
N ILE A 87 -17.92 -1.08 3.32
CA ILE A 87 -17.60 0.10 2.52
C ILE A 87 -18.66 1.19 2.73
N VAL A 88 -18.20 2.39 3.05
CA VAL A 88 -19.02 3.61 3.18
C VAL A 88 -18.94 4.44 1.90
N GLU A 89 -17.73 4.70 1.42
CA GLU A 89 -17.46 5.49 0.20
C GLU A 89 -16.25 4.90 -0.53
N LEU A 90 -16.16 5.14 -1.84
CA LEU A 90 -15.05 4.70 -2.66
C LEU A 90 -14.81 5.65 -3.82
N ASP A 91 -13.55 5.95 -4.09
CA ASP A 91 -13.12 6.67 -5.28
C ASP A 91 -13.32 5.81 -6.54
N ASP A 92 -13.19 6.42 -7.73
CA ASP A 92 -13.18 5.67 -8.98
C ASP A 92 -11.80 5.07 -9.26
N PHE A 93 -11.78 3.76 -9.46
CA PHE A 93 -10.61 2.92 -9.75
C PHE A 93 -11.01 1.68 -10.53
N GLU A 94 -10.03 1.06 -11.19
CA GLU A 94 -10.22 -0.17 -11.96
C GLU A 94 -9.83 -1.42 -11.18
N LYS A 95 -10.22 -2.58 -11.70
CA LYS A 95 -9.76 -3.87 -11.18
C LYS A 95 -8.23 -3.96 -11.25
N ASP A 96 -7.64 -4.62 -10.26
CA ASP A 96 -6.20 -4.81 -10.07
C ASP A 96 -5.41 -3.53 -9.73
N GLU A 97 -6.09 -2.38 -9.54
CA GLU A 97 -5.49 -1.14 -9.06
C GLU A 97 -5.22 -1.19 -7.55
N PHE A 98 -4.17 -0.49 -7.11
CA PHE A 98 -3.85 -0.33 -5.70
C PHE A 98 -4.67 0.80 -5.08
N VAL A 99 -5.31 0.52 -3.96
CA VAL A 99 -6.14 1.48 -3.22
C VAL A 99 -5.76 1.52 -1.75
N ALA A 100 -5.91 2.68 -1.12
CA ALA A 100 -5.75 2.84 0.31
C ALA A 100 -7.11 2.74 1.02
N ILE A 101 -7.18 1.92 2.08
CA ILE A 101 -8.34 1.92 2.98
C ILE A 101 -8.15 3.02 4.03
N ILE A 102 -9.16 3.85 4.21
CA ILE A 102 -9.25 4.88 5.26
C ILE A 102 -10.49 4.65 6.13
N ASP A 103 -10.46 5.08 7.39
CA ASP A 103 -11.66 5.06 8.23
C ASP A 103 -12.51 6.32 8.07
N GLU A 104 -13.82 6.21 8.26
CA GLU A 104 -14.76 7.34 8.10
C GLU A 104 -14.53 8.50 9.08
N LYS A 105 -13.84 8.27 10.21
CA LYS A 105 -13.64 9.27 11.27
C LYS A 105 -12.35 10.06 11.14
N ASN A 106 -11.21 9.39 11.04
CA ASN A 106 -9.88 10.01 11.01
C ASN A 106 -9.35 10.20 9.59
N LYS A 107 -9.94 9.50 8.60
CA LYS A 107 -9.56 9.57 7.19
C LYS A 107 -8.06 9.33 6.97
N LYS A 108 -7.44 8.50 7.82
CA LYS A 108 -6.03 8.09 7.70
C LYS A 108 -5.96 6.72 7.06
N ALA A 109 -4.99 6.54 6.15
CA ALA A 109 -4.72 5.25 5.54
C ALA A 109 -4.30 4.22 6.59
N ILE A 110 -5.01 3.09 6.63
CA ILE A 110 -4.74 1.98 7.55
C ILE A 110 -4.32 0.70 6.84
N SER A 111 -4.55 0.62 5.53
CA SER A 111 -4.18 -0.52 4.70
C SER A 111 -3.99 -0.10 3.26
N ILE A 112 -3.08 -0.77 2.57
CA ILE A 112 -2.98 -0.80 1.11
C ILE A 112 -3.54 -2.14 0.64
N CYS A 113 -4.36 -2.07 -0.40
CA CYS A 113 -5.07 -3.21 -0.94
C CYS A 113 -5.03 -3.22 -2.47
N ILE A 114 -5.44 -4.34 -3.05
CA ILE A 114 -5.69 -4.46 -4.49
C ILE A 114 -7.18 -4.65 -4.71
N ALA A 115 -7.73 -3.88 -5.63
CA ALA A 115 -9.10 -3.99 -6.08
C ALA A 115 -9.34 -5.31 -6.83
N LEU A 116 -10.27 -6.14 -6.36
CA LEU A 116 -10.64 -7.38 -7.06
C LEU A 116 -11.66 -7.14 -8.17
N PHE A 117 -12.30 -5.97 -8.15
CA PHE A 117 -13.35 -5.50 -9.05
C PHE A 117 -13.22 -3.98 -9.22
N SER A 118 -13.77 -3.41 -10.29
CA SER A 118 -13.80 -1.96 -10.48
C SER A 118 -14.70 -1.28 -9.43
N SER A 119 -14.52 0.02 -9.20
CA SER A 119 -15.39 0.82 -8.33
C SER A 119 -16.88 0.69 -8.73
N ASN A 120 -17.16 0.65 -10.03
CA ASN A 120 -18.50 0.51 -10.60
C ASN A 120 -19.11 -0.87 -10.33
N ASP A 121 -18.33 -1.95 -10.48
CA ASP A 121 -18.80 -3.30 -10.17
C ASP A 121 -19.09 -3.43 -8.68
N ILE A 122 -18.20 -2.92 -7.82
CA ILE A 122 -18.37 -2.95 -6.36
C ILE A 122 -19.69 -2.26 -5.96
N LYS A 123 -20.04 -1.12 -6.57
CA LYS A 123 -21.31 -0.41 -6.31
C LYS A 123 -22.54 -1.29 -6.59
N ASN A 124 -22.45 -2.24 -7.53
CA ASN A 124 -23.55 -3.13 -7.91
C ASN A 124 -23.54 -4.49 -7.18
N MET A 125 -22.52 -4.77 -6.36
CA MET A 125 -22.42 -6.01 -5.58
C MET A 125 -23.21 -5.93 -4.27
N SER A 126 -23.89 -7.03 -3.91
CA SER A 126 -24.59 -7.16 -2.62
C SER A 126 -23.70 -7.67 -1.49
N SER A 127 -22.68 -8.46 -1.79
CA SER A 127 -21.79 -9.07 -0.80
C SER A 127 -20.48 -9.58 -1.43
N GLY A 128 -19.57 -10.07 -0.59
CA GLY A 128 -18.33 -10.71 -1.03
C GLY A 128 -17.08 -9.88 -0.77
N LYS A 129 -15.92 -10.52 -0.98
CA LYS A 129 -14.61 -9.88 -0.88
C LYS A 129 -14.39 -8.97 -2.08
N VAL A 130 -14.00 -7.72 -1.83
CA VAL A 130 -13.86 -6.70 -2.88
C VAL A 130 -12.45 -6.11 -2.96
N LEU A 131 -11.72 -6.06 -1.85
CA LEU A 131 -10.31 -5.70 -1.85
C LEU A 131 -9.47 -6.76 -1.14
N LYS A 132 -8.30 -7.08 -1.69
CA LYS A 132 -7.30 -7.95 -1.07
C LYS A 132 -6.28 -7.12 -0.29
N ASN A 133 -6.12 -7.39 0.99
CA ASN A 133 -5.15 -6.71 1.84
C ASN A 133 -3.74 -7.20 1.54
N ILE A 134 -2.81 -6.27 1.32
CA ILE A 134 -1.40 -6.59 1.04
C ILE A 134 -0.42 -5.89 1.98
N HIS A 135 -0.88 -4.86 2.69
CA HIS A 135 -0.10 -4.14 3.69
C HIS A 135 -1.04 -3.40 4.63
N HIS A 136 -0.83 -3.49 5.96
CA HIS A 136 -1.67 -2.82 6.96
C HIS A 136 -0.85 -2.32 8.16
N ILE A 137 -1.44 -1.41 8.94
CA ILE A 137 -0.85 -0.95 10.20
C ILE A 137 -0.54 -2.16 11.09
N GLY A 138 0.67 -2.22 11.63
CA GLY A 138 1.10 -3.28 12.54
C GLY A 138 1.65 -4.52 11.86
N ASP A 139 1.61 -4.62 10.53
CA ASP A 139 2.24 -5.74 9.84
C ASP A 139 3.78 -5.67 9.88
N LYS A 140 4.44 -6.66 9.27
CA LYS A 140 5.91 -6.76 9.28
C LYS A 140 6.60 -5.60 8.54
N ILE A 141 5.95 -5.03 7.52
CA ILE A 141 6.50 -3.90 6.74
C ILE A 141 6.35 -2.61 7.55
N TRP A 142 5.18 -2.41 8.16
CA TRP A 142 4.87 -1.24 8.98
C TRP A 142 5.73 -1.20 10.24
N SER A 143 5.82 -2.33 10.96
CA SER A 143 6.57 -2.45 12.20
C SER A 143 8.08 -2.53 11.99
N PHE A 144 8.54 -2.57 10.74
CA PHE A 144 9.94 -2.60 10.44
C PHE A 144 10.62 -1.32 10.93
N ASN A 145 11.49 -1.52 11.92
CA ASN A 145 12.39 -0.52 12.46
C ASN A 145 13.80 -1.09 12.29
N ASN A 146 14.63 -0.39 11.52
CA ASN A 146 16.05 -0.70 11.31
C ASN A 146 16.89 -0.15 12.47
#